data_AF-A0A0R2BIK2-F1
#
_entry.id   AF-A0A0R2BIK2-F1
#
_cell.length_a   1.000
_cell.length_b   1.000
_cell.length_c   1.000
_cell.angle_alpha   90.00
_cell.angle_beta   90.00
_cell.angle_gamma   90.00
#
_symmetry.space_group_name_H-M   'P 1'
#
loop_
_entity.id
_entity.type
_entity.pdbx_description
1 polymer ?
#
loop_
_entity_poly.entity_id
_entity_poly.type
_entity_poly.pdbx_seq_one_letter_code
_entity_poly.pdbx_strand_id
1 'polypeptide(L)'
;MPPPVRSLRQSKKYGFGSNFTPDYTDVESYFARIKRAVAKKEIYTAAQFHGPVRLMLDLDPTSYVGIRTGTLRFIRLLASYFIMSPALNKSEVSEALAVADKRNEIVALEDPTKKSQLSEAAIALIEHLKVYVDLIQSGPEYQELIEDMQYRVKIPMNTPSARLVRHIKDDSLTNYTFKRAKAYQKSALLALHPFRGFEDNASLTADELKAKIFRGSWGPDNR
;
A
#
# COMPACT_ATOMS: atom_id res chain seq x y z
N MET A 1 -1.47 -17.25 19.79
CA MET A 1 -1.32 -16.06 18.92
C MET A 1 -2.63 -15.28 18.94
N PRO A 2 -2.65 -13.95 18.68
CA PRO A 2 -3.91 -13.27 18.41
C PRO A 2 -4.61 -13.94 17.21
N PRO A 3 -5.95 -13.92 17.15
CA PRO A 3 -6.67 -14.41 15.99
C PRO A 3 -6.20 -13.66 14.72
N PRO A 4 -6.38 -14.24 13.52
CA PRO A 4 -6.01 -13.56 12.28
C PRO A 4 -6.67 -12.20 12.17
N VAL A 5 -5.88 -11.17 11.84
CA VAL A 5 -6.34 -9.80 11.61
C VAL A 5 -6.03 -9.35 10.19
N ARG A 6 -6.64 -8.26 9.74
CA ARG A 6 -6.48 -7.76 8.36
C ARG A 6 -5.05 -7.31 8.02
N SER A 7 -4.39 -6.59 8.93
CA SER A 7 -2.97 -6.26 8.81
C SER A 7 -2.34 -5.98 10.16
N LEU A 8 -1.46 -6.88 10.59
CA LEU A 8 -0.61 -6.65 11.77
C LEU A 8 0.37 -5.49 11.53
N ARG A 9 0.92 -5.39 10.32
CA ARG A 9 1.92 -4.38 9.97
C ARG A 9 1.38 -2.95 10.05
N GLN A 10 0.11 -2.75 9.69
CA GLN A 10 -0.55 -1.45 9.77
C GLN A 10 -1.07 -1.10 11.16
N SER A 11 -1.10 -2.05 12.10
CA SER A 11 -1.54 -1.76 13.46
C SER A 11 -0.48 -0.94 14.20
N LYS A 12 -0.93 0.05 14.97
CA LYS A 12 -0.09 0.79 15.91
C LYS A 12 0.38 -0.13 17.04
N LYS A 13 -0.46 -1.08 17.47
CA LYS A 13 -0.15 -1.97 18.59
C LYS A 13 0.96 -3.00 18.30
N TYR A 14 1.01 -3.56 17.10
CA TYR A 14 1.92 -4.67 16.76
C TYR A 14 2.80 -4.41 15.53
N GLY A 15 2.52 -3.34 14.78
CA GLY A 15 3.20 -3.01 13.53
C GLY A 15 4.44 -2.15 13.71
N PHE A 16 4.90 -1.55 12.60
CA PHE A 16 6.12 -0.74 12.53
C PHE A 16 5.88 0.76 12.73
N GLY A 17 4.71 1.16 13.27
CA GLY A 17 4.38 2.56 13.47
C GLY A 17 5.25 3.22 14.53
N SER A 18 5.80 4.40 14.24
CA SER A 18 6.42 5.23 15.29
C SER A 18 5.33 5.87 16.15
N ASN A 19 5.53 5.99 17.47
CA ASN A 19 4.66 6.79 18.35
C ASN A 19 4.74 8.31 18.11
N PHE A 20 5.41 8.73 17.04
CA PHE A 20 5.60 10.11 16.66
C PHE A 20 4.60 10.49 15.56
N THR A 21 3.85 11.57 15.81
CA THR A 21 2.95 12.18 14.84
C THR A 21 3.51 13.55 14.43
N PRO A 22 3.80 13.76 13.14
CA PRO A 22 4.21 15.07 12.63
C PRO A 22 2.99 16.00 12.50
N ASP A 23 3.25 17.27 12.20
CA ASP A 23 2.20 18.24 11.94
C ASP A 23 2.01 18.39 10.42
N TYR A 24 0.84 18.04 9.89
CA TYR A 24 0.55 18.13 8.45
C TYR A 24 -0.24 19.40 8.07
N THR A 25 -0.36 20.37 8.97
CA THR A 25 -1.16 21.59 8.76
C THR A 25 -0.61 22.46 7.63
N ASP A 26 0.72 22.57 7.56
CA ASP A 26 1.47 23.19 6.48
C ASP A 26 2.94 22.74 6.52
N VAL A 27 3.69 23.12 5.48
CA VAL A 27 5.09 22.72 5.29
C VAL A 27 5.98 23.21 6.45
N GLU A 28 5.74 24.43 6.94
CA GLU A 28 6.53 25.04 8.01
C GLU A 28 6.33 24.30 9.33
N SER A 29 5.07 24.02 9.67
CA SER A 29 4.69 23.28 10.88
C SER A 29 5.23 21.85 10.85
N TYR A 30 5.14 21.17 9.70
CA TYR A 30 5.74 19.85 9.47
C TYR A 30 7.24 19.87 9.76
N PHE A 31 7.97 20.79 9.12
CA PHE A 31 9.41 20.89 9.26
C PHE A 31 9.83 21.24 10.69
N ALA A 32 9.13 22.18 11.33
CA ALA A 32 9.38 22.57 12.72
C ALA A 32 9.13 21.42 13.69
N ARG A 33 8.09 20.60 13.48
CA ARG A 33 7.80 19.43 14.32
C ARG A 33 8.87 18.35 14.18
N ILE A 34 9.29 18.02 12.95
CA ILE A 34 10.37 17.05 12.69
C ILE A 34 11.69 17.51 13.31
N LYS A 35 12.10 18.77 13.10
CA LYS A 35 13.33 19.32 13.69
C LYS A 35 13.32 19.23 15.21
N ARG A 36 12.22 19.62 15.85
CA ARG A 36 12.06 19.50 17.31
C ARG A 36 12.16 18.05 17.78
N ALA A 37 11.56 17.12 17.05
CA ALA A 37 11.58 15.69 17.39
C ALA A 37 13.00 15.09 17.34
N VAL A 38 13.78 15.46 16.33
CA VAL A 38 15.19 15.05 16.22
C VAL A 38 16.01 15.66 17.36
N ALA A 39 15.85 16.95 17.64
CA ALA A 39 16.58 17.63 18.72
C ALA A 39 16.28 17.03 20.10
N LYS A 40 15.02 16.61 20.32
CA LYS A 40 14.57 15.95 21.57
C LYS A 40 14.85 14.44 21.60
N LYS A 41 15.42 13.86 20.54
CA LYS A 41 15.61 12.42 20.39
C LYS A 41 14.31 11.61 20.49
N GLU A 42 13.17 12.21 20.14
CA GLU A 42 11.90 11.48 19.95
C GLU A 42 11.98 10.58 18.70
N ILE A 43 12.76 11.01 17.70
CA ILE A 43 13.22 10.22 16.55
C ILE A 43 14.72 10.47 16.38
N TYR A 44 15.52 9.47 15.96
CA TYR A 44 16.97 9.68 15.84
C TYR A 44 17.34 10.50 14.60
N THR A 45 16.64 10.30 13.48
CA THR A 45 16.81 11.10 12.25
C THR A 45 15.47 11.29 11.53
N ALA A 46 15.38 12.32 10.68
CA ALA A 46 14.22 12.51 9.81
C ALA A 46 14.01 11.33 8.84
N ALA A 47 15.07 10.60 8.49
CA ALA A 47 15.00 9.46 7.58
C ALA A 47 14.28 8.25 8.20
N GLN A 48 14.41 8.06 9.52
CA GLN A 48 13.78 6.97 10.27
C GLN A 48 12.30 7.20 10.58
N PHE A 49 11.76 8.38 10.27
CA PHE A 49 10.32 8.58 10.41
C PHE A 49 9.55 7.77 9.37
N HIS A 50 8.81 6.77 9.86
CA HIS A 50 7.85 5.98 9.09
C HIS A 50 6.44 6.51 9.36
N GLY A 51 6.03 7.50 8.56
CA GLY A 51 4.69 8.09 8.62
C GLY A 51 3.70 7.49 7.62
N PRO A 52 2.39 7.64 7.84
CA PRO A 52 1.34 7.04 6.98
C PRO A 52 1.36 7.57 5.54
N VAL A 53 1.81 8.81 5.32
CA VAL A 53 1.95 9.39 3.98
C VAL A 53 3.10 8.75 3.17
N ARG A 54 4.05 8.08 3.84
CA ARG A 54 4.97 7.14 3.19
C ARG A 54 4.25 5.81 3.04
N LEU A 55 3.38 5.70 2.03
CA LEU A 55 2.56 4.53 1.66
C LEU A 55 3.13 3.20 2.19
N MET A 56 2.59 2.74 3.32
CA MET A 56 2.96 1.44 3.88
C MET A 56 2.04 0.38 3.26
N LEU A 57 2.34 -0.07 2.04
CA LEU A 57 1.64 -1.21 1.46
C LEU A 57 2.24 -2.51 1.99
N ASP A 58 1.39 -3.49 2.28
CA ASP A 58 1.84 -4.85 2.56
C ASP A 58 2.08 -5.58 1.24
N LEU A 59 3.11 -6.44 1.21
CA LEU A 59 3.37 -7.28 0.05
C LEU A 59 2.18 -8.22 -0.18
N ASP A 60 1.73 -8.31 -1.42
CA ASP A 60 0.74 -9.26 -1.86
C ASP A 60 1.42 -10.59 -2.22
N PRO A 61 1.35 -11.62 -1.36
CA PRO A 61 2.05 -12.88 -1.59
C PRO A 61 1.43 -13.70 -2.73
N THR A 62 0.31 -13.24 -3.31
CA THR A 62 -0.36 -13.87 -4.45
C THR A 62 0.05 -13.25 -5.80
N SER A 63 0.85 -12.18 -5.79
CA SER A 63 1.48 -11.59 -6.98
C SER A 63 2.96 -12.01 -7.08
N TYR A 64 3.46 -12.21 -8.30
CA TYR A 64 4.88 -12.52 -8.56
C TYR A 64 5.82 -11.35 -8.22
N VAL A 65 5.31 -10.11 -8.29
CA VAL A 65 6.08 -8.88 -8.04
C VAL A 65 5.69 -8.19 -6.74
N GLY A 66 4.89 -8.85 -5.89
CA GLY A 66 4.47 -8.33 -4.59
C GLY A 66 3.35 -7.28 -4.63
N ILE A 67 2.87 -6.88 -5.80
CA ILE A 67 1.73 -5.97 -5.99
C ILE A 67 1.00 -6.26 -7.31
N ARG A 68 -0.28 -5.90 -7.42
CA ARG A 68 -1.08 -6.02 -8.66
C ARG A 68 -1.23 -4.66 -9.34
N THR A 69 -1.35 -4.66 -10.67
CA THR A 69 -1.64 -3.46 -11.47
C THR A 69 -2.90 -2.74 -11.00
N GLY A 70 -3.97 -3.47 -10.65
CA GLY A 70 -5.19 -2.88 -10.10
C GLY A 70 -4.96 -2.14 -8.78
N THR A 71 -4.06 -2.63 -7.91
CA THR A 71 -3.68 -1.93 -6.68
C THR A 71 -2.96 -0.61 -6.97
N LEU A 72 -2.04 -0.60 -7.94
CA LEU A 72 -1.33 0.62 -8.36
C LEU A 72 -2.29 1.64 -8.98
N ARG A 73 -3.20 1.19 -9.84
CA ARG A 73 -4.26 2.04 -10.42
C ARG A 73 -5.15 2.64 -9.33
N PHE A 74 -5.50 1.86 -8.30
CA PHE A 74 -6.33 2.35 -7.21
C PHE A 74 -5.62 3.42 -6.38
N ILE A 75 -4.33 3.23 -6.09
CA ILE A 75 -3.53 4.26 -5.40
C ILE A 75 -3.40 5.51 -6.25
N ARG A 76 -3.17 5.37 -7.56
CA ARG A 76 -3.11 6.51 -8.49
C ARG A 76 -4.44 7.28 -8.50
N LEU A 77 -5.57 6.57 -8.53
CA LEU A 77 -6.90 7.15 -8.46
C LEU A 77 -7.14 7.91 -7.15
N LEU A 78 -6.79 7.31 -6.01
CA LEU A 78 -6.88 7.98 -4.71
C LEU A 78 -6.01 9.24 -4.65
N ALA A 79 -4.78 9.16 -5.14
CA ALA A 79 -3.88 10.31 -5.18
C ALA A 79 -4.44 11.44 -6.05
N SER A 80 -4.94 11.14 -7.25
CA SER A 80 -5.53 12.16 -8.12
C SER A 80 -6.81 12.74 -7.52
N TYR A 81 -7.66 11.91 -6.91
CA TYR A 81 -8.86 12.36 -6.21
C TYR A 81 -8.53 13.34 -5.08
N PHE A 82 -7.57 13.02 -4.22
CA PHE A 82 -7.18 13.92 -3.13
C PHE A 82 -6.50 15.20 -3.60
N ILE A 83 -5.73 15.17 -4.70
CA ILE A 83 -5.16 16.39 -5.31
C ILE A 83 -6.26 17.32 -5.86
N MET A 84 -7.31 16.74 -6.43
CA MET A 84 -8.43 17.49 -7.00
C MET A 84 -9.50 17.86 -5.96
N SER A 85 -9.38 17.35 -4.73
CA SER A 85 -10.31 17.65 -3.65
C SER A 85 -9.88 18.90 -2.89
N PRO A 86 -10.81 19.70 -2.36
CA PRO A 86 -10.46 20.80 -1.47
C PRO A 86 -9.61 20.32 -0.30
N ALA A 87 -8.58 21.11 0.05
CA ALA A 87 -7.80 20.86 1.24
C ALA A 87 -8.64 21.04 2.51
N LEU A 88 -8.28 20.32 3.58
CA LEU A 88 -8.86 20.53 4.91
C LEU A 88 -8.53 21.94 5.43
N ASN A 89 -9.42 22.49 6.26
CA ASN A 89 -9.06 23.70 6.99
C ASN A 89 -7.95 23.37 7.98
N LYS A 90 -7.00 24.30 8.15
CA LYS A 90 -5.84 24.11 9.04
C LYS A 90 -6.23 23.68 10.46
N SER A 91 -7.32 24.23 10.99
CA SER A 91 -7.84 23.90 12.32
C SER A 91 -8.33 22.46 12.46
N GLU A 92 -8.69 21.81 11.36
CA GLU A 92 -9.29 20.47 11.34
C GLU A 92 -8.24 19.36 11.18
N VAL A 93 -7.03 19.69 10.72
CA VAL A 93 -6.00 18.71 10.34
C VAL A 93 -5.65 17.77 11.50
N SER A 94 -5.42 18.31 12.70
CA SER A 94 -5.04 17.51 13.87
C SER A 94 -6.14 16.51 14.27
N GLU A 95 -7.39 16.97 14.31
CA GLU A 95 -8.54 16.12 14.65
C GLU A 95 -8.77 15.06 13.57
N ALA A 96 -8.71 15.44 12.29
CA ALA A 96 -8.86 14.53 11.17
C ALA A 96 -7.81 13.40 11.20
N LEU A 97 -6.55 13.72 11.52
CA LEU A 97 -5.49 12.73 11.67
C LEU A 97 -5.74 11.79 12.86
N ALA A 98 -6.15 12.31 14.01
CA ALA A 98 -6.46 11.48 15.18
C ALA A 98 -7.63 10.50 14.90
N VAL A 99 -8.65 10.97 14.20
CA VAL A 99 -9.77 10.13 13.74
C VAL A 99 -9.28 9.09 12.73
N ALA A 100 -8.43 9.47 11.78
CA ALA A 100 -7.87 8.56 10.78
C ALA A 100 -7.02 7.46 11.43
N ASP A 101 -6.15 7.78 12.38
CA ASP A 101 -5.33 6.82 13.13
C ASP A 101 -6.20 5.80 13.88
N LYS A 102 -7.26 6.28 14.56
CA LYS A 102 -8.21 5.40 15.25
C LYS A 102 -8.94 4.48 14.27
N ARG A 103 -9.40 5.01 13.14
CA ARG A 103 -10.08 4.23 12.09
C ARG A 103 -9.14 3.19 11.47
N ASN A 104 -7.89 3.54 11.22
CA ASN A 104 -6.88 2.61 10.72
C ASN A 104 -6.65 1.46 11.71
N GLU A 105 -6.49 1.75 13.00
CA GLU A 105 -6.28 0.70 14.01
C GLU A 105 -7.46 -0.28 14.08
N ILE A 106 -8.69 0.25 14.05
CA ILE A 106 -9.91 -0.58 14.01
C ILE A 106 -9.86 -1.51 12.81
N VAL A 107 -9.68 -0.98 11.60
CA VAL A 107 -9.69 -1.78 10.36
C VAL A 107 -8.51 -2.75 10.30
N ALA A 108 -7.33 -2.36 10.76
CA ALA A 108 -6.13 -3.20 10.75
C ALA A 108 -6.30 -4.45 11.62
N LEU A 109 -6.96 -4.30 12.78
CA LEU A 109 -7.17 -5.36 13.77
C LEU A 109 -8.49 -6.13 13.62
N GLU A 110 -9.35 -5.76 12.67
CA GLU A 110 -10.58 -6.48 12.39
C GLU A 110 -10.32 -7.91 11.89
N ASP A 111 -11.28 -8.81 12.14
CA ASP A 111 -11.32 -10.13 11.51
C ASP A 111 -11.40 -9.96 9.98
N PRO A 112 -10.49 -10.58 9.20
CA PRO A 112 -10.49 -10.49 7.74
C PRO A 112 -11.77 -10.98 7.08
N THR A 113 -12.44 -11.96 7.68
CA THR A 113 -13.59 -12.65 7.11
C THR A 113 -14.92 -11.96 7.40
N LYS A 114 -14.93 -10.98 8.30
CA LYS A 114 -16.13 -10.25 8.73
C LYS A 114 -16.27 -8.90 8.02
N LYS A 115 -17.49 -8.40 7.95
CA LYS A 115 -17.80 -7.05 7.45
C LYS A 115 -17.09 -6.02 8.34
N SER A 116 -16.49 -5.00 7.72
CA SER A 116 -15.85 -3.91 8.47
C SER A 116 -16.87 -3.05 9.20
N GLN A 117 -16.51 -2.55 10.37
CA GLN A 117 -17.25 -1.49 11.06
C GLN A 117 -17.29 -0.20 10.24
N LEU A 118 -16.31 0.00 9.35
CA LEU A 118 -16.26 1.18 8.46
C LEU A 118 -16.74 0.89 7.04
N SER A 119 -17.51 -0.19 6.82
CA SER A 119 -17.98 -0.54 5.48
C SER A 119 -18.84 0.56 4.85
N GLU A 120 -19.66 1.25 5.64
CA GLU A 120 -20.54 2.32 5.13
C GLU A 120 -19.72 3.53 4.68
N ALA A 121 -18.76 3.96 5.51
CA ALA A 121 -17.83 5.02 5.15
C ALA A 121 -16.98 4.64 3.90
N ALA A 122 -16.58 3.38 3.78
CA ALA A 122 -15.85 2.90 2.61
C ALA A 122 -16.74 2.89 1.34
N ILE A 123 -18.00 2.46 1.45
CA ILE A 123 -18.96 2.50 0.33
C ILE A 123 -19.19 3.95 -0.12
N ALA A 124 -19.40 4.88 0.81
CA ALA A 124 -19.57 6.30 0.50
C ALA A 124 -18.36 6.87 -0.24
N LEU A 125 -17.13 6.58 0.22
CA LEU A 125 -15.92 7.00 -0.49
C LEU A 125 -15.86 6.40 -1.90
N ILE A 126 -16.19 5.12 -2.07
CA ILE A 126 -16.20 4.45 -3.37
C ILE A 126 -17.22 5.07 -4.32
N GLU A 127 -18.38 5.50 -3.82
CA GLU A 127 -19.39 6.21 -4.62
C GLU A 127 -18.87 7.58 -5.09
N HIS A 128 -18.16 8.33 -4.23
CA HIS A 128 -17.48 9.55 -4.64
C HIS A 128 -16.40 9.30 -5.69
N LEU A 129 -15.61 8.23 -5.53
CA LEU A 129 -14.60 7.84 -6.52
C LEU A 129 -15.22 7.47 -7.86
N LYS A 130 -16.41 6.85 -7.86
CA LYS A 130 -17.13 6.50 -9.09
C LYS A 130 -17.49 7.76 -9.89
N VAL A 131 -18.11 8.73 -9.22
CA VAL A 131 -18.44 10.03 -9.83
C VAL A 131 -17.18 10.75 -10.32
N TYR A 132 -16.09 10.68 -9.55
CA TYR A 132 -14.83 11.30 -9.96
C TYR A 132 -14.21 10.63 -11.20
N VAL A 133 -14.25 9.30 -11.30
CA VAL A 133 -13.79 8.53 -12.48
C VAL A 133 -14.61 8.89 -13.72
N ASP A 134 -15.92 9.09 -13.58
CA ASP A 134 -16.80 9.59 -14.65
C ASP A 134 -16.41 11.01 -15.07
N LEU A 135 -16.21 11.90 -14.11
CA LEU A 135 -15.88 13.32 -14.35
C LEU A 135 -14.56 13.49 -15.13
N ILE A 136 -13.53 12.73 -14.78
CA ILE A 136 -12.24 12.78 -15.46
C ILE A 136 -12.21 11.94 -16.75
N GLN A 137 -13.33 11.30 -17.11
CA GLN A 137 -13.47 10.41 -18.27
C GLN A 137 -12.36 9.34 -18.33
N SER A 138 -12.03 8.77 -17.17
CA SER A 138 -11.00 7.72 -17.12
C SER A 138 -11.46 6.45 -17.83
N GLY A 139 -10.49 5.65 -18.30
CA GLY A 139 -10.76 4.45 -19.08
C GLY A 139 -11.60 3.40 -18.33
N PRO A 140 -12.23 2.46 -19.06
CA PRO A 140 -13.11 1.44 -18.48
C PRO A 140 -12.43 0.61 -17.39
N GLU A 141 -11.11 0.48 -17.43
CA GLU A 141 -10.35 -0.23 -16.40
C GLU A 141 -10.43 0.40 -15.00
N TYR A 142 -10.75 1.70 -14.88
CA TYR A 142 -10.96 2.36 -13.58
C TYR A 142 -12.39 2.17 -13.07
N GLN A 143 -13.37 2.04 -13.97
CA GLN A 143 -14.75 1.68 -13.61
C GLN A 143 -14.79 0.27 -13.04
N GLU A 144 -14.23 -0.70 -13.76
CA GLU A 144 -14.11 -2.09 -13.30
C GLU A 144 -13.37 -2.18 -11.96
N LEU A 145 -12.29 -1.39 -11.80
CA LEU A 145 -11.53 -1.34 -10.56
C LEU A 145 -12.36 -0.85 -9.38
N ILE A 146 -13.18 0.20 -9.55
CA ILE A 146 -14.05 0.74 -8.50
C ILE A 146 -15.12 -0.28 -8.12
N GLU A 147 -15.72 -0.95 -9.10
CA GLU A 147 -16.69 -2.02 -8.87
C GLU A 147 -16.08 -3.18 -8.09
N ASP A 148 -14.86 -3.59 -8.45
CA ASP A 148 -14.06 -4.58 -7.73
C ASP A 148 -13.80 -4.16 -6.27
N MET A 149 -13.46 -2.90 -6.02
CA MET A 149 -13.26 -2.39 -4.66
C MET A 149 -14.57 -2.39 -3.88
N GLN A 150 -15.67 -1.96 -4.49
CA GLN A 150 -17.00 -1.97 -3.86
C GLN A 150 -17.41 -3.40 -3.47
N TYR A 151 -17.18 -4.34 -4.39
CA TYR A 151 -17.49 -5.74 -4.18
C TYR A 151 -16.69 -6.34 -3.01
N ARG A 152 -15.42 -5.98 -2.84
CA ARG A 152 -14.61 -6.44 -1.70
C ARG A 152 -15.09 -5.88 -0.36
N VAL A 153 -15.62 -4.66 -0.33
CA VAL A 153 -16.23 -4.10 0.89
C VAL A 153 -17.53 -4.83 1.24
N LYS A 154 -18.36 -5.13 0.22
CA LYS A 154 -19.63 -5.85 0.39
C LYS A 154 -19.43 -7.33 0.75
N ILE A 155 -18.40 -7.97 0.18
CA ILE A 155 -18.07 -9.38 0.38
C ILE A 155 -16.62 -9.51 0.89
N PRO A 156 -16.41 -9.44 2.22
CA PRO A 156 -15.08 -9.39 2.84
C PRO A 156 -14.17 -10.57 2.48
N MET A 157 -14.76 -11.73 2.17
CA MET A 157 -14.03 -12.92 1.75
C MET A 157 -13.20 -12.76 0.47
N ASN A 158 -13.47 -11.70 -0.30
CA ASN A 158 -12.71 -11.37 -1.51
C ASN A 158 -11.58 -10.36 -1.26
N THR A 159 -11.44 -9.85 -0.03
CA THR A 159 -10.29 -9.03 0.35
C THR A 159 -8.99 -9.86 0.37
N PRO A 160 -7.82 -9.25 0.10
CA PRO A 160 -6.55 -9.96 0.16
C PRO A 160 -6.31 -10.68 1.49
N SER A 161 -6.57 -10.03 2.62
CA SER A 161 -6.39 -10.61 3.95
C SER A 161 -7.29 -11.83 4.18
N ALA A 162 -8.58 -11.77 3.82
CA ALA A 162 -9.50 -12.89 3.99
C ALA A 162 -9.13 -14.09 3.11
N ARG A 163 -8.62 -13.82 1.90
CA ARG A 163 -8.10 -14.88 1.02
C ARG A 163 -6.89 -15.57 1.62
N LEU A 164 -6.03 -14.85 2.35
CA LEU A 164 -4.89 -15.45 3.04
C LEU A 164 -5.30 -16.31 4.23
N VAL A 165 -6.35 -15.93 4.97
CA VAL A 165 -6.87 -16.74 6.09
C VAL A 165 -7.18 -18.17 5.66
N ARG A 166 -7.68 -18.38 4.43
CA ARG A 166 -7.97 -19.71 3.86
C ARG A 166 -6.74 -20.61 3.68
N HIS A 167 -5.55 -20.03 3.76
CA HIS A 167 -4.27 -20.72 3.60
C HIS A 167 -3.53 -20.92 4.92
N ILE A 168 -4.09 -20.48 6.04
CA ILE A 168 -3.53 -20.71 7.36
C ILE A 168 -3.65 -22.20 7.68
N LYS A 169 -2.53 -22.81 8.08
CA LYS A 169 -2.44 -24.16 8.60
C LYS A 169 -1.59 -24.13 9.86
N ASP A 170 -2.08 -24.72 10.95
CA ASP A 170 -1.39 -24.75 12.24
C ASP A 170 -0.95 -23.33 12.68
N ASP A 171 -1.89 -22.39 12.63
CA ASP A 171 -1.70 -20.95 12.91
C ASP A 171 -0.59 -20.26 12.08
N SER A 172 -0.24 -20.80 10.92
CA SER A 172 0.85 -20.31 10.10
C SER A 172 0.53 -20.21 8.60
N LEU A 173 1.01 -19.13 7.97
CA LEU A 173 1.04 -18.98 6.51
C LEU A 173 2.29 -19.57 5.87
N THR A 174 3.28 -20.03 6.65
CA THR A 174 4.60 -20.44 6.15
C THR A 174 4.52 -21.53 5.08
N ASN A 175 3.63 -22.51 5.25
CA ASN A 175 3.46 -23.57 4.24
C ASN A 175 3.05 -22.98 2.88
N TYR A 176 2.03 -22.13 2.89
CA TYR A 176 1.52 -21.47 1.70
C TYR A 176 2.55 -20.53 1.07
N THR A 177 3.15 -19.65 1.87
CA THR A 177 4.10 -18.64 1.36
C THR A 177 5.37 -19.30 0.82
N PHE A 178 5.85 -20.37 1.44
CA PHE A 178 7.00 -21.13 0.92
C PHE A 178 6.69 -21.81 -0.42
N LYS A 179 5.48 -22.37 -0.57
CA LYS A 179 5.01 -22.90 -1.86
C LYS A 179 4.96 -21.80 -2.93
N ARG A 180 4.45 -20.61 -2.61
CA ARG A 180 4.42 -19.47 -3.54
C ARG A 180 5.83 -19.00 -3.90
N ALA A 181 6.70 -18.82 -2.92
CA ALA A 181 8.09 -18.39 -3.12
C ALA A 181 8.86 -19.34 -4.04
N LYS A 182 8.77 -20.66 -3.82
CA LYS A 182 9.38 -21.65 -4.71
C LYS A 182 8.85 -21.58 -6.14
N ALA A 183 7.54 -21.40 -6.30
CA ALA A 183 6.94 -21.24 -7.63
C ALA A 183 7.44 -19.97 -8.32
N TYR A 184 7.52 -18.85 -7.60
CA TYR A 184 8.00 -17.58 -8.14
C TYR A 184 9.47 -17.64 -8.52
N GLN A 185 10.31 -18.24 -7.67
CA GLN A 185 11.72 -18.46 -7.97
C GLN A 185 11.88 -19.35 -9.21
N LYS A 186 11.13 -20.46 -9.30
CA LYS A 186 11.16 -21.33 -10.47
C LYS A 186 10.76 -20.57 -11.75
N SER A 187 9.68 -19.79 -11.71
CA SER A 187 9.26 -18.98 -12.86
C SER A 187 10.31 -17.93 -13.26
N ALA A 188 10.95 -17.28 -12.29
CA ALA A 188 12.01 -16.32 -12.57
C ALA A 188 13.23 -16.98 -13.24
N LEU A 189 13.60 -18.20 -12.82
CA LEU A 189 14.70 -18.97 -13.43
C LEU A 189 14.36 -19.51 -14.84
N LEU A 190 13.06 -19.71 -15.13
CA LEU A 190 12.57 -20.15 -16.44
C LEU A 190 12.27 -18.98 -17.40
N ALA A 191 12.47 -17.74 -16.96
CA ALA A 191 12.28 -16.58 -17.85
C ALA A 191 13.19 -16.73 -19.07
N LEU A 192 12.68 -16.39 -20.27
CA LEU A 192 13.43 -16.50 -21.53
C LEU A 192 14.73 -15.68 -21.51
N HIS A 193 14.74 -14.58 -20.77
CA HIS A 193 15.86 -13.68 -20.62
C HIS A 193 16.10 -13.37 -19.13
N PRO A 194 16.66 -14.31 -18.35
CA PRO A 194 17.01 -14.03 -16.98
C PRO A 194 18.19 -13.05 -16.99
N PHE A 195 18.11 -11.98 -16.20
CA PHE A 195 19.21 -11.04 -16.07
C PHE A 195 20.39 -11.72 -15.36
N ARG A 196 21.54 -11.82 -16.04
CA ARG A 196 22.77 -12.44 -15.51
C ARG A 196 23.88 -11.45 -15.15
N GLY A 197 23.58 -10.16 -15.12
CA GLY A 197 24.59 -9.11 -14.99
C GLY A 197 25.27 -8.97 -13.62
N PHE A 198 24.99 -9.85 -12.66
CA PHE A 198 25.63 -9.87 -11.34
C PHE A 198 26.43 -11.15 -11.05
N GLU A 199 26.51 -12.09 -12.00
CA GLU A 199 27.17 -13.40 -11.77
C GLU A 199 28.71 -13.27 -11.62
N ASP A 200 29.32 -12.28 -12.28
CA ASP A 200 30.79 -12.11 -12.34
C ASP A 200 31.32 -10.90 -11.53
N ASN A 201 30.58 -10.39 -10.53
CA ASN A 201 30.88 -9.11 -9.86
C ASN A 201 31.02 -7.93 -10.84
N ALA A 202 30.36 -8.00 -12.00
CA ALA A 202 30.42 -6.96 -13.01
C ALA A 202 29.89 -5.63 -12.42
N SER A 203 30.76 -4.62 -12.39
CA SER A 203 30.36 -3.26 -12.02
C SER A 203 29.63 -2.63 -13.20
N LEU A 204 28.30 -2.68 -13.18
CA LEU A 204 27.46 -2.00 -14.16
C LEU A 204 27.12 -0.59 -13.68
N THR A 205 27.27 0.39 -14.56
CA THR A 205 26.65 1.71 -14.36
C THR A 205 25.13 1.59 -14.35
N ALA A 206 24.43 2.60 -13.82
CA ALA A 206 22.98 2.63 -13.80
C ALA A 206 22.36 2.52 -15.21
N ASP A 207 22.97 3.15 -16.21
CA ASP A 207 22.51 3.11 -17.60
C ASP A 207 22.73 1.73 -18.24
N GLU A 208 23.87 1.10 -18.00
CA GLU A 208 24.14 -0.26 -18.46
C GLU A 208 23.19 -1.27 -17.81
N LEU A 209 22.93 -1.12 -16.52
CA LEU A 209 21.98 -1.96 -15.78
C LEU A 209 20.57 -1.78 -16.35
N LYS A 210 20.13 -0.54 -16.55
CA LYS A 210 18.83 -0.22 -17.15
C LYS A 210 18.70 -0.82 -18.55
N ALA A 211 19.71 -0.62 -19.40
CA ALA A 211 19.72 -1.16 -20.76
C ALA A 211 19.71 -2.70 -20.76
N LYS A 212 20.38 -3.36 -19.80
CA LYS A 212 20.42 -4.82 -19.73
C LYS A 212 19.17 -5.43 -19.08
N ILE A 213 18.52 -4.76 -18.12
CA ILE A 213 17.27 -5.23 -17.48
C ILE A 213 16.05 -5.00 -18.38
N PHE A 214 15.98 -3.86 -19.07
CA PHE A 214 14.77 -3.40 -19.78
C PHE A 214 14.85 -3.47 -21.30
N ARG A 215 15.79 -4.23 -21.89
CA ARG A 215 15.86 -4.46 -23.35
C ARG A 215 14.54 -5.09 -23.84
N GLY A 216 13.85 -4.41 -24.75
CA GLY A 216 12.51 -4.79 -25.25
C GLY A 216 11.43 -3.77 -24.87
N SER A 217 10.16 -4.13 -25.05
CA SER A 217 8.93 -3.30 -25.02
C SER A 217 8.62 -2.47 -23.75
N TRP A 218 9.60 -2.30 -22.86
CA TRP A 218 9.52 -1.60 -21.58
C TRP A 218 10.51 -0.44 -21.45
N GLY A 219 11.19 -0.05 -22.53
CA GLY A 219 11.73 1.30 -22.61
C GLY A 219 10.57 2.29 -22.54
N PRO A 220 10.66 3.41 -21.80
CA PRO A 220 9.74 4.50 -22.06
C PRO A 220 9.86 4.80 -23.55
N ASP A 221 8.78 4.63 -24.31
CA ASP A 221 8.71 5.22 -25.64
C ASP A 221 9.06 6.69 -25.43
N ASN A 222 10.15 7.15 -26.05
CA ASN A 222 10.45 8.57 -26.14
C ASN A 222 9.39 9.17 -27.08
N ARG A 223 8.17 9.35 -26.57
CA ARG A 223 7.10 10.12 -27.19
C ARG A 223 6.60 11.15 -26.19
#